data_AF-A0A963HDE7-F1
#
_entry.id   AF-A0A963HDE7-F1
#
_cell.length_a   1.000
_cell.length_b   1.000
_cell.length_c   1.000
_cell.angle_alpha   90.00
_cell.angle_beta   90.00
_cell.angle_gamma   90.00
#
_symmetry.space_group_name_H-M   'P 1'
#
loop_
_entity.id
_entity.type
_entity.pdbx_description
1 polymer ?
#
loop_
_entity_poly.entity_id
_entity_poly.type
_entity_poly.pdbx_seq_one_letter_code
_entity_poly.pdbx_strand_id
1 'polypeptide(L)'
;MSQGSSWMLRQQARAQLVFEQYFDKNDLAAEGFPAVVAQGFLNTAAELDAAIASRCPGKPATQLIDDGHDLKSFYVHAKSCDWGPMAGFVCQLPALNKKGPGNAEFNLDEQVKSIGKYRHLVDAAVARAASGTSREDAAAKEGLLEWPFVPIAISRKALDRLFADGYLDQAYCQGYTKANASAAAQILGCCWSSKSRNVLVEFIARPLPAPPAPDGGWWAIYHRQVWVKNGKTKVFEPYITFDARAERLTLAQSDPEKQLDQLTVWARDAITLSSADTAQLDSFRKVWANHQEKVRFADTSSATDKAYPICGAHNPYPPYPAGDPRNAVSGDYDLFAVWPRTPESRWQETVRLSESRSPADLFVPPFLPPLFRPVRKRHFTVELSNAPGIRLEVIPGFAEIAAWEDAVLGNISDAVGLAAGVLNSCITHLYQRKGRQAPNAAFHSDEGGRPGVNEIDYPVAVFLPGALRKDVAKGAVIVRRHADFLNLLEQLNGRCELPLNFGWMMHLLADLAPADQLQAALASKASESETGKKVAKYLNDRIEAQEKLKDELPDLRRRAAALLTGRADALDKPETLAAFDAAVTTFIDVACLSIDPATRAAAMVKRILEGEPAA
;
A
#
# COMPACT_ATOMS: atom_id res chain seq x y z
N MET A 1 12.19 28.92 -33.62
CA MET A 1 11.95 29.43 -32.26
C MET A 1 12.41 28.39 -31.21
N SER A 2 13.71 28.10 -31.08
CA SER A 2 14.22 26.96 -30.27
C SER A 2 15.26 27.33 -29.20
N GLN A 3 15.50 28.62 -28.92
CA GLN A 3 16.54 29.03 -27.96
C GLN A 3 16.03 29.26 -26.53
N GLY A 4 14.73 29.54 -26.32
CA GLY A 4 14.18 29.84 -24.99
C GLY A 4 14.08 28.63 -24.05
N SER A 5 13.63 27.48 -24.55
CA SER A 5 13.41 26.27 -23.75
C SER A 5 14.71 25.63 -23.25
N SER A 6 15.80 25.75 -24.03
CA SER A 6 17.12 25.21 -23.66
C SER A 6 17.77 25.97 -22.50
N TRP A 7 17.50 27.26 -22.35
CA TRP A 7 18.08 28.08 -21.29
C TRP A 7 17.44 27.81 -19.92
N MET A 8 16.12 27.66 -19.85
CA MET A 8 15.40 27.33 -18.61
C MET A 8 15.76 25.94 -18.08
N LEU A 9 15.81 24.92 -18.95
CA LEU A 9 16.27 23.57 -18.58
C LEU A 9 17.70 23.56 -18.04
N ARG A 10 18.59 24.38 -18.62
CA ARG A 10 19.99 24.53 -18.13
C ARG A 10 20.09 25.31 -16.82
N GLN A 11 19.16 26.24 -16.54
CA GLN A 11 19.10 26.93 -15.25
C GLN A 11 18.52 26.05 -14.15
N GLN A 12 17.44 25.30 -14.41
CA GLN A 12 16.89 24.31 -13.47
C GLN A 12 17.91 23.21 -13.15
N ALA A 13 18.64 22.70 -14.15
CA ALA A 13 19.71 21.72 -13.91
C ALA A 13 20.86 22.24 -13.03
N ARG A 14 21.04 23.56 -12.92
CA ARG A 14 22.09 24.23 -12.11
C ARG A 14 21.60 24.79 -10.77
N ALA A 15 20.29 24.93 -10.57
CA ALA A 15 19.72 25.41 -9.32
C ALA A 15 19.89 24.34 -8.22
N GLN A 16 20.18 24.76 -6.99
CA GLN A 16 20.17 23.86 -5.83
C GLN A 16 18.76 23.24 -5.70
N LEU A 17 18.64 21.97 -5.26
CA LEU A 17 17.32 21.43 -4.94
C LEU A 17 16.72 22.25 -3.79
N VAL A 18 15.66 22.99 -4.10
CA VAL A 18 14.94 23.79 -3.12
C VAL A 18 13.69 23.01 -2.73
N PHE A 19 13.82 22.20 -1.69
CA PHE A 19 12.67 21.64 -0.97
C PHE A 19 12.27 22.66 0.11
N GLU A 20 11.89 23.89 -0.28
CA GLU A 20 11.52 24.96 0.64
C GLU A 20 10.28 24.58 1.47
N GLN A 21 10.38 24.78 2.79
CA GLN A 21 9.30 24.86 3.81
C GLN A 21 8.28 23.70 3.97
N TYR A 22 8.18 22.73 3.06
CA TYR A 22 7.11 21.70 3.12
C TYR A 22 7.58 20.30 3.58
N PHE A 23 8.87 20.10 3.84
CA PHE A 23 9.41 18.77 4.19
C PHE A 23 9.97 18.70 5.62
N ASP A 24 9.68 19.70 6.46
CA ASP A 24 10.23 19.84 7.80
C ASP A 24 9.48 18.97 8.82
N LYS A 25 9.72 17.66 8.72
CA LYS A 25 9.71 16.61 9.76
C LYS A 25 9.67 15.24 9.07
N ASN A 26 10.72 14.93 8.33
CA ASN A 26 11.01 13.57 7.85
C ASN A 26 11.27 12.66 9.06
N ASP A 27 10.20 12.13 9.66
CA ASP A 27 10.25 10.95 10.49
C ASP A 27 9.89 9.75 9.62
N LEU A 28 10.85 9.31 8.80
CA LEU A 28 10.74 8.09 8.01
C LEU A 28 10.29 6.89 8.88
N ALA A 29 10.66 6.87 10.17
CA ALA A 29 10.19 5.86 11.10
C ALA A 29 8.70 6.01 11.42
N ALA A 30 8.11 7.21 11.39
CA ALA A 30 6.66 7.36 11.50
C ALA A 30 5.91 6.84 10.26
N GLU A 31 6.60 6.61 9.15
CA GLU A 31 6.04 6.09 7.90
C GLU A 31 6.34 4.61 7.64
N GLY A 32 6.92 3.89 8.61
CA GLY A 32 7.24 2.48 8.42
C GLY A 32 8.64 2.22 7.88
N PHE A 33 9.58 3.16 7.95
CA PHE A 33 10.97 2.96 7.54
C PHE A 33 11.92 2.99 8.75
N PRO A 34 12.28 1.83 9.34
CA PRO A 34 13.36 1.74 10.30
C PRO A 34 14.65 2.34 9.75
N ALA A 35 15.52 2.88 10.61
CA ALA A 35 16.76 3.52 10.19
C ALA A 35 17.65 2.61 9.30
N VAL A 36 17.66 1.30 9.58
CA VAL A 36 18.38 0.31 8.77
C VAL A 36 17.80 0.21 7.36
N VAL A 37 16.48 0.17 7.25
CA VAL A 37 15.78 0.06 5.97
C VAL A 37 15.91 1.35 5.16
N ALA A 38 15.71 2.50 5.80
CA ALA A 38 15.95 3.81 5.18
C ALA A 38 17.38 3.91 4.62
N GLN A 39 18.37 3.43 5.36
CA GLN A 39 19.75 3.36 4.87
C GLN A 39 19.90 2.37 3.71
N GLY A 40 19.17 1.24 3.72
CA GLY A 40 19.11 0.30 2.59
C GLY A 40 18.63 0.98 1.31
N PHE A 41 17.52 1.72 1.38
CA PHE A 41 17.02 2.52 0.26
C PHE A 41 18.03 3.57 -0.22
N LEU A 42 18.69 4.28 0.71
CA LEU A 42 19.76 5.22 0.36
C LEU A 42 20.96 4.49 -0.28
N ASN A 43 21.31 3.28 0.12
CA ASN A 43 22.40 2.56 -0.53
C ASN A 43 21.99 2.16 -1.96
N THR A 44 20.78 1.64 -2.14
CA THR A 44 20.23 1.28 -3.46
C THR A 44 20.16 2.48 -4.40
N ALA A 45 19.63 3.61 -3.94
CA ALA A 45 19.52 4.82 -4.75
C ALA A 45 20.90 5.37 -5.16
N ALA A 46 21.93 5.17 -4.33
CA ALA A 46 23.30 5.56 -4.68
C ALA A 46 23.93 4.58 -5.68
N GLU A 47 23.77 3.28 -5.45
CA GLU A 47 24.35 2.22 -6.27
C GLU A 47 23.77 2.21 -7.70
N LEU A 48 22.46 2.42 -7.81
CA LEU A 48 21.76 2.44 -9.09
C LEU A 48 21.71 3.81 -9.74
N ASP A 49 22.21 4.83 -9.04
CA ASP A 49 22.10 6.24 -9.45
C ASP A 49 20.67 6.59 -9.93
N ALA A 50 19.69 6.19 -9.11
CA ALA A 50 18.28 6.36 -9.38
C ALA A 50 17.56 6.87 -8.13
N ALA A 51 16.50 7.66 -8.33
CA ALA A 51 15.55 7.92 -7.26
C ALA A 51 14.68 6.67 -7.07
N ILE A 52 14.62 6.17 -5.84
CA ILE A 52 13.84 4.99 -5.47
C ILE A 52 12.68 5.45 -4.61
N ALA A 53 11.46 5.25 -5.08
CA ALA A 53 10.24 5.63 -4.38
C ALA A 53 9.50 4.40 -3.88
N SER A 54 8.87 4.50 -2.71
CA SER A 54 8.04 3.44 -2.13
C SER A 54 6.86 4.04 -1.39
N ARG A 55 5.70 3.39 -1.49
CA ARG A 55 4.57 3.64 -0.59
C ARG A 55 4.97 3.31 0.84
N CYS A 56 4.31 3.96 1.79
CA CYS A 56 4.64 3.83 3.20
C CYS A 56 3.85 2.67 3.84
N PRO A 57 4.50 1.64 4.43
CA PRO A 57 3.81 0.59 5.19
C PRO A 57 3.03 1.15 6.39
N GLY A 58 3.46 2.32 6.89
CA GLY A 58 2.84 3.05 7.98
C GLY A 58 3.45 2.75 9.34
N LYS A 59 3.22 3.68 10.28
CA LYS A 59 3.80 3.65 11.64
C LYS A 59 3.70 2.31 12.38
N PRO A 60 2.56 1.58 12.37
CA PRO A 60 2.45 0.31 13.10
C PRO A 60 3.44 -0.77 12.66
N ALA A 61 3.80 -0.78 11.37
CA ALA A 61 4.69 -1.78 10.82
C ALA A 61 6.16 -1.54 11.22
N THR A 62 6.53 -0.29 11.55
CA THR A 62 7.93 0.12 11.76
C THR A 62 8.69 -0.79 12.71
N GLN A 63 8.13 -1.07 13.89
CA GLN A 63 8.86 -1.91 14.85
C GLN A 63 8.83 -3.38 14.44
N LEU A 64 7.77 -3.87 13.80
CA LEU A 64 7.71 -5.24 13.29
C LEU A 64 8.78 -5.48 12.22
N ILE A 65 8.92 -4.54 11.28
CA ILE A 65 9.97 -4.55 10.25
C ILE A 65 11.35 -4.47 10.91
N ASP A 66 11.53 -3.57 11.88
CA ASP A 66 12.78 -3.45 12.63
C ASP A 66 13.08 -4.69 13.46
N ASP A 67 12.08 -5.46 13.90
CA ASP A 67 12.19 -6.73 14.63
C ASP A 67 12.54 -7.91 13.69
N GLY A 68 12.39 -7.71 12.38
CA GLY A 68 12.69 -8.69 11.34
C GLY A 68 11.50 -9.57 10.94
N HIS A 69 10.26 -9.16 11.22
CA HIS A 69 9.09 -9.82 10.66
C HIS A 69 9.15 -9.86 9.14
N ASP A 70 8.71 -10.97 8.57
CA ASP A 70 8.54 -11.13 7.13
C ASP A 70 7.53 -10.09 6.61
N LEU A 71 7.64 -9.77 5.32
CA LEU A 71 6.81 -8.75 4.69
C LEU A 71 5.91 -9.40 3.65
N LYS A 72 4.74 -8.82 3.45
CA LYS A 72 3.71 -9.33 2.56
C LYS A 72 4.22 -9.49 1.12
N SER A 73 4.16 -10.70 0.57
CA SER A 73 4.45 -10.95 -0.85
C SER A 73 3.18 -10.88 -1.72
N PHE A 74 3.34 -11.09 -3.03
CA PHE A 74 2.25 -11.19 -4.01
C PHE A 74 1.24 -12.34 -3.71
N TYR A 75 1.55 -13.28 -2.81
CA TYR A 75 0.62 -14.34 -2.43
C TYR A 75 -0.42 -13.91 -1.42
N VAL A 76 -0.19 -12.79 -0.72
CA VAL A 76 -1.06 -12.25 0.31
C VAL A 76 -1.58 -10.92 -0.21
N HIS A 77 -2.89 -10.70 -0.28
CA HIS A 77 -3.47 -9.43 -0.78
C HIS A 77 -4.39 -8.73 0.21
N ALA A 78 -4.83 -9.44 1.25
CA ALA A 78 -5.63 -8.88 2.33
C ALA A 78 -4.99 -7.61 2.94
N LYS A 79 -5.84 -6.73 3.46
CA LYS A 79 -5.44 -5.47 4.07
C LYS A 79 -4.97 -5.69 5.50
N SER A 80 -3.89 -5.01 5.88
CA SER A 80 -3.33 -5.01 7.23
C SER A 80 -4.21 -4.25 8.24
N CYS A 81 -3.92 -4.48 9.53
CA CYS A 81 -4.50 -3.79 10.68
C CYS A 81 -3.66 -2.57 11.07
N ASP A 82 -4.28 -1.51 11.59
CA ASP A 82 -3.62 -0.28 12.10
C ASP A 82 -4.08 0.09 13.52
N TRP A 83 -4.55 -0.88 14.31
CA TRP A 83 -5.03 -0.67 15.67
C TRP A 83 -4.87 -1.92 16.54
N GLY A 84 -4.89 -1.74 17.87
CA GLY A 84 -4.80 -2.83 18.84
C GLY A 84 -3.43 -3.53 18.89
N PRO A 85 -3.32 -4.68 19.56
CA PRO A 85 -2.07 -5.43 19.72
C PRO A 85 -1.57 -6.09 18.42
N MET A 86 -2.43 -6.17 17.40
CA MET A 86 -2.19 -6.76 16.08
C MET A 86 -1.91 -5.72 14.99
N ALA A 87 -1.78 -4.44 15.37
CA ALA A 87 -1.48 -3.37 14.43
C ALA A 87 -0.17 -3.66 13.67
N GLY A 88 -0.19 -3.48 12.36
CA GLY A 88 0.93 -3.75 11.45
C GLY A 88 0.88 -5.12 10.78
N PHE A 89 0.07 -6.08 11.26
CA PHE A 89 -0.07 -7.41 10.64
C PHE A 89 -1.22 -7.50 9.63
N VAL A 90 -1.12 -8.45 8.71
CA VAL A 90 -2.25 -8.94 7.92
C VAL A 90 -2.94 -10.07 8.69
N CYS A 91 -4.06 -9.78 9.35
CA CYS A 91 -4.73 -10.72 10.26
C CYS A 91 -5.58 -11.76 9.52
N GLN A 92 -5.72 -12.95 10.12
CA GLN A 92 -6.61 -14.02 9.69
C GLN A 92 -8.09 -13.59 9.78
N LEU A 93 -8.49 -13.01 10.91
CA LEU A 93 -9.88 -12.57 11.10
C LEU A 93 -10.17 -11.37 10.19
N PRO A 94 -11.11 -11.47 9.22
CA PRO A 94 -11.23 -10.46 8.17
C PRO A 94 -11.58 -9.05 8.67
N ALA A 95 -12.34 -8.94 9.77
CA ALA A 95 -12.67 -7.65 10.39
C ALA A 95 -11.48 -6.97 11.11
N LEU A 96 -10.34 -7.66 11.32
CA LEU A 96 -9.14 -7.09 11.92
C LEU A 96 -8.27 -6.41 10.87
N ASN A 97 -8.79 -5.30 10.32
CA ASN A 97 -8.14 -4.46 9.33
C ASN A 97 -8.42 -2.98 9.61
N LYS A 98 -7.75 -2.09 8.87
CA LYS A 98 -7.87 -0.62 9.03
C LYS A 98 -9.28 -0.02 8.83
N LYS A 99 -10.19 -0.70 8.12
CA LYS A 99 -11.59 -0.30 7.91
C LYS A 99 -12.60 -1.17 8.69
N GLY A 100 -12.14 -2.11 9.49
CA GLY A 100 -13.03 -3.02 10.23
C GLY A 100 -13.96 -3.81 9.30
N PRO A 101 -15.28 -3.86 9.57
CA PRO A 101 -16.28 -4.54 8.73
C PRO A 101 -16.32 -4.03 7.29
N GLY A 102 -15.96 -2.76 7.04
CA GLY A 102 -16.02 -2.16 5.71
C GLY A 102 -15.09 -2.80 4.66
N ASN A 103 -14.08 -3.56 5.09
CA ASN A 103 -13.21 -4.36 4.21
C ASN A 103 -13.19 -5.86 4.60
N ALA A 104 -14.07 -6.30 5.51
CA ALA A 104 -14.03 -7.68 5.99
C ALA A 104 -14.31 -8.68 4.86
N GLU A 105 -15.31 -8.39 4.01
CA GLU A 105 -15.63 -9.21 2.84
C GLU A 105 -14.48 -9.27 1.82
N PHE A 106 -13.89 -8.12 1.48
CA PHE A 106 -12.72 -8.07 0.61
C PHE A 106 -11.56 -8.90 1.18
N ASN A 107 -11.26 -8.76 2.48
CA ASN A 107 -10.18 -9.50 3.11
C ASN A 107 -10.43 -11.01 3.10
N LEU A 108 -11.66 -11.42 3.34
CA LEU A 108 -12.07 -12.82 3.25
C LEU A 108 -11.83 -13.38 1.85
N ASP A 109 -12.30 -12.69 0.81
CA ASP A 109 -12.12 -13.13 -0.58
C ASP A 109 -10.64 -13.28 -0.93
N GLU A 110 -9.81 -12.31 -0.53
CA GLU A 110 -8.36 -12.39 -0.76
C GLU A 110 -7.69 -13.51 0.04
N GLN A 111 -8.15 -13.80 1.26
CA GLN A 111 -7.65 -14.92 2.04
C GLN A 111 -8.02 -16.27 1.41
N VAL A 112 -9.26 -16.44 0.94
CA VAL A 112 -9.69 -17.65 0.22
C VAL A 112 -8.86 -17.85 -1.05
N LYS A 113 -8.60 -16.78 -1.81
CA LYS A 113 -7.70 -16.81 -2.97
C LYS A 113 -6.27 -17.21 -2.56
N SER A 114 -5.73 -16.65 -1.48
CA SER A 114 -4.42 -17.03 -0.95
C SER A 114 -4.37 -18.52 -0.58
N ILE A 115 -5.39 -19.05 0.11
CA ILE A 115 -5.51 -20.49 0.42
C ILE A 115 -5.48 -21.32 -0.87
N GLY A 116 -6.22 -20.93 -1.91
CA GLY A 116 -6.20 -21.58 -3.22
C GLY A 116 -4.80 -21.59 -3.84
N LYS A 117 -4.11 -20.44 -3.84
CA LYS A 117 -2.72 -20.33 -4.33
C LYS A 117 -1.77 -21.27 -3.57
N TYR A 118 -1.91 -21.35 -2.25
CA TYR A 118 -1.09 -22.23 -1.41
C TYR A 118 -1.29 -23.71 -1.72
N ARG A 119 -2.55 -24.14 -1.88
CA ARG A 119 -2.87 -25.54 -2.27
C ARG A 119 -2.20 -25.93 -3.58
N HIS A 120 -2.21 -25.05 -4.58
CA HIS A 120 -1.51 -25.30 -5.84
C HIS A 120 0.01 -25.44 -5.67
N LEU A 121 0.61 -24.69 -4.73
CA LEU A 121 2.03 -24.84 -4.41
C LEU A 121 2.32 -26.17 -3.70
N VAL A 122 1.44 -26.62 -2.80
CA VAL A 122 1.53 -27.96 -2.18
C VAL A 122 1.52 -29.04 -3.25
N ASP A 123 0.53 -29.01 -4.15
CA ASP A 123 0.40 -30.02 -5.21
C ASP A 123 1.64 -30.07 -6.10
N ALA A 124 2.17 -28.89 -6.47
CA ALA A 124 3.39 -28.76 -7.26
C ALA A 124 4.65 -29.21 -6.48
N ALA A 125 4.73 -28.96 -5.17
CA ALA A 125 5.83 -29.42 -4.33
C ALA A 125 5.78 -30.95 -4.15
N VAL A 126 4.61 -31.53 -3.86
CA VAL A 126 4.42 -32.99 -3.76
C VAL A 126 4.79 -33.69 -5.06
N ALA A 127 4.40 -33.14 -6.21
CA ALA A 127 4.79 -33.66 -7.51
C ALA A 127 6.32 -33.62 -7.74
N ARG A 128 7.01 -32.60 -7.22
CA ARG A 128 8.48 -32.42 -7.35
C ARG A 128 9.29 -33.21 -6.32
N ALA A 129 8.78 -33.41 -5.10
CA ALA A 129 9.43 -34.14 -4.02
C ALA A 129 9.72 -35.62 -4.36
N ALA A 130 9.08 -36.16 -5.40
CA ALA A 130 9.45 -37.43 -6.02
C ALA A 130 10.84 -37.40 -6.71
N SER A 131 11.51 -36.24 -6.81
CA SER A 131 12.73 -36.04 -7.61
C SER A 131 13.85 -35.19 -6.97
N GLY A 132 13.71 -34.62 -5.77
CA GLY A 132 14.77 -33.78 -5.17
C GLY A 132 14.51 -33.15 -3.80
N THR A 133 15.45 -32.30 -3.35
CA THR A 133 15.45 -31.56 -2.06
C THR A 133 15.62 -30.04 -2.28
N SER A 134 14.54 -29.38 -2.69
CA SER A 134 14.43 -27.92 -2.78
C SER A 134 13.94 -27.29 -1.47
N ARG A 135 13.98 -25.95 -1.36
CA ARG A 135 13.40 -25.19 -0.24
C ARG A 135 11.87 -25.33 -0.19
N GLU A 136 11.24 -25.53 -1.34
CA GLU A 136 9.81 -25.80 -1.47
C GLU A 136 9.45 -27.13 -0.82
N ASP A 137 10.34 -28.14 -0.96
CA ASP A 137 10.20 -29.44 -0.29
C ASP A 137 10.38 -29.32 1.23
N ALA A 138 11.21 -28.40 1.72
CA ALA A 138 11.37 -28.14 3.16
C ALA A 138 10.11 -27.47 3.75
N ALA A 139 9.57 -26.43 3.10
CA ALA A 139 8.34 -25.78 3.54
C ALA A 139 7.12 -26.72 3.49
N ALA A 140 7.04 -27.57 2.45
CA ALA A 140 6.03 -28.63 2.36
C ALA A 140 6.18 -29.66 3.50
N LYS A 141 7.41 -30.12 3.79
CA LYS A 141 7.70 -31.07 4.87
C LYS A 141 7.37 -30.53 6.26
N GLU A 142 7.51 -29.22 6.47
CA GLU A 142 7.17 -28.55 7.72
C GLU A 142 5.66 -28.22 7.85
N GLY A 143 4.83 -28.61 6.86
CA GLY A 143 3.39 -28.35 6.87
C GLY A 143 3.00 -26.87 6.68
N LEU A 144 3.98 -26.00 6.38
CA LEU A 144 3.78 -24.55 6.25
C LEU A 144 2.94 -24.19 5.01
N LEU A 145 2.91 -25.05 4.00
CA LEU A 145 2.09 -24.83 2.81
C LEU A 145 0.62 -25.25 2.99
N GLU A 146 0.28 -25.99 4.06
CA GLU A 146 -1.08 -26.49 4.28
C GLU A 146 -2.03 -25.41 4.84
N TRP A 147 -1.48 -24.41 5.53
CA TRP A 147 -2.28 -23.38 6.20
C TRP A 147 -1.58 -22.02 6.19
N PRO A 148 -2.13 -20.97 5.56
CA PRO A 148 -1.42 -19.71 5.32
C PRO A 148 -1.40 -18.75 6.52
N PHE A 149 -1.76 -19.21 7.72
CA PHE A 149 -1.85 -18.37 8.93
C PHE A 149 -1.07 -18.95 10.10
N VAL A 150 -0.40 -18.09 10.85
CA VAL A 150 0.38 -18.44 12.04
C VAL A 150 0.03 -17.53 13.22
N PRO A 151 0.08 -18.00 14.48
CA PRO A 151 -0.05 -17.14 15.65
C PRO A 151 0.93 -15.96 15.61
N ILE A 152 0.44 -14.75 15.90
CA ILE A 152 1.31 -13.58 15.97
C ILE A 152 1.95 -13.46 17.35
N ALA A 153 3.18 -12.96 17.37
CA ALA A 153 3.80 -12.42 18.56
C ALA A 153 4.54 -11.13 18.20
N ILE A 154 4.68 -10.24 19.18
CA ILE A 154 5.39 -8.97 19.02
C ILE A 154 6.51 -8.85 20.04
N SER A 155 7.57 -8.11 19.71
CA SER A 155 8.61 -7.83 20.69
C SER A 155 8.06 -6.97 21.82
N ARG A 156 8.76 -6.97 22.95
CA ARG A 156 8.47 -6.03 24.02
C ARG A 156 8.51 -4.57 23.55
N LYS A 157 9.50 -4.23 22.73
CA LYS A 157 9.66 -2.89 22.16
C LYS A 157 8.49 -2.48 21.27
N ALA A 158 7.96 -3.42 20.48
CA ALA A 158 6.75 -3.19 19.67
C ALA A 158 5.54 -2.94 20.58
N LEU A 159 5.35 -3.76 21.61
CA LEU A 159 4.25 -3.58 22.56
C LEU A 159 4.32 -2.22 23.28
N ASP A 160 5.50 -1.79 23.74
CA ASP A 160 5.68 -0.48 24.37
C ASP A 160 5.36 0.67 23.41
N ARG A 161 5.70 0.53 22.12
CA ARG A 161 5.33 1.50 21.08
C ARG A 161 3.83 1.56 20.84
N LEU A 162 3.11 0.43 20.88
CA LEU A 162 1.65 0.43 20.73
C LEU A 162 0.97 1.28 21.81
N PHE A 163 1.47 1.27 23.05
CA PHE A 163 1.00 2.19 24.10
C PHE A 163 1.46 3.64 23.86
N ALA A 164 2.73 3.84 23.51
CA ALA A 164 3.28 5.18 23.29
C ALA A 164 2.60 5.94 22.13
N ASP A 165 2.20 5.21 21.09
CA ASP A 165 1.58 5.74 19.89
C ASP A 165 0.05 5.78 19.95
N GLY A 166 -0.55 5.32 21.06
CA GLY A 166 -2.00 5.35 21.28
C GLY A 166 -2.79 4.29 20.54
N TYR A 167 -2.14 3.21 20.06
CA TYR A 167 -2.83 2.03 19.54
C TYR A 167 -3.43 1.15 20.65
N LEU A 168 -2.87 1.25 21.86
CA LEU A 168 -3.38 0.65 23.09
C LEU A 168 -3.53 1.72 24.17
N ASP A 169 -4.63 1.65 24.90
CA ASP A 169 -4.95 2.59 25.97
C ASP A 169 -4.81 1.91 27.34
N GLN A 170 -3.98 2.50 28.20
CA GLN A 170 -3.71 1.99 29.55
C GLN A 170 -4.98 1.96 30.42
N ALA A 171 -5.96 2.84 30.16
CA ALA A 171 -7.22 2.87 30.90
C ALA A 171 -8.06 1.59 30.70
N TYR A 172 -7.81 0.85 29.62
CA TYR A 172 -8.53 -0.37 29.26
C TYR A 172 -7.63 -1.61 29.30
N CYS A 173 -6.50 -1.54 30.01
CA CYS A 173 -5.55 -2.62 30.14
C CYS A 173 -5.14 -2.85 31.61
N GLN A 174 -4.88 -4.09 31.97
CA GLN A 174 -4.24 -4.50 33.22
C GLN A 174 -2.90 -5.17 32.91
N GLY A 175 -1.92 -5.01 33.80
CA GLY A 175 -0.63 -5.69 33.70
C GLY A 175 0.44 -4.89 32.96
N TYR A 176 0.09 -3.76 32.35
CA TYR A 176 1.06 -2.83 31.77
C TYR A 176 1.32 -1.65 32.72
N THR A 177 2.58 -1.43 33.08
CA THR A 177 3.02 -0.16 33.68
C THR A 177 4.31 0.29 33.02
N LYS A 178 4.43 1.60 32.73
CA LYS A 178 5.65 2.19 32.14
C LYS A 178 6.87 2.05 33.06
N ALA A 179 6.65 1.83 34.36
CA ALA A 179 7.68 1.78 35.40
C ALA A 179 8.21 0.37 35.73
N ASN A 180 7.46 -0.72 35.47
CA ASN A 180 7.85 -2.11 35.80
C ASN A 180 7.67 -3.07 34.60
N ALA A 181 8.35 -2.74 33.51
CA ALA A 181 8.22 -3.45 32.23
C ALA A 181 8.65 -4.94 32.25
N SER A 182 9.43 -5.41 33.23
CA SER A 182 10.04 -6.76 33.21
C SER A 182 9.31 -7.85 34.00
N ALA A 183 8.21 -7.55 34.70
CA ALA A 183 7.62 -8.49 35.68
C ALA A 183 6.17 -8.95 35.39
N ALA A 184 5.51 -8.44 34.34
CA ALA A 184 4.12 -8.79 34.06
C ALA A 184 4.01 -10.19 33.46
N ALA A 185 3.29 -11.09 34.14
CA ALA A 185 3.01 -12.44 33.66
C ALA A 185 2.05 -12.47 32.45
N GLN A 186 1.19 -11.45 32.34
CA GLN A 186 0.30 -11.23 31.20
C GLN A 186 -0.23 -9.80 31.21
N ILE A 187 -0.75 -9.35 30.07
CA ILE A 187 -1.54 -8.13 29.92
C ILE A 187 -2.92 -8.53 29.43
N LEU A 188 -3.95 -7.98 30.06
CA LEU A 188 -5.36 -8.18 29.71
C LEU A 188 -5.94 -6.84 29.30
N GLY A 189 -6.75 -6.76 28.25
CA GLY A 189 -7.39 -5.49 27.92
C GLY A 189 -8.44 -5.57 26.83
N CYS A 190 -9.03 -4.40 26.54
CA CYS A 190 -9.91 -4.19 25.39
C CYS A 190 -9.27 -3.15 24.46
N CYS A 191 -9.31 -3.41 23.16
CA CYS A 191 -8.96 -2.45 22.12
C CYS A 191 -10.04 -2.38 21.05
N TRP A 192 -10.02 -1.35 20.21
CA TRP A 192 -11.04 -1.11 19.20
C TRP A 192 -10.48 -0.47 17.94
N SER A 193 -11.22 -0.60 16.84
CA SER A 193 -10.85 0.02 15.56
C SER A 193 -10.79 1.54 15.71
N SER A 194 -9.60 2.11 15.52
CA SER A 194 -9.26 3.49 15.90
C SER A 194 -10.12 4.54 15.19
N LYS A 195 -10.28 4.41 13.87
CA LYS A 195 -11.02 5.36 13.03
C LYS A 195 -12.53 5.11 13.01
N SER A 196 -12.94 3.84 12.87
CA SER A 196 -14.34 3.49 12.63
C SER A 196 -15.11 3.10 13.90
N ARG A 197 -14.41 2.78 15.00
CA ARG A 197 -14.96 2.39 16.31
C ARG A 197 -16.11 1.38 16.19
N ASN A 198 -15.93 0.41 15.31
CA ASN A 198 -16.94 -0.57 14.90
C ASN A 198 -16.47 -2.03 15.09
N VAL A 199 -15.28 -2.22 15.63
CA VAL A 199 -14.77 -3.52 16.09
C VAL A 199 -14.19 -3.32 17.48
N LEU A 200 -14.48 -4.23 18.41
CA LEU A 200 -13.85 -4.31 19.73
C LEU A 200 -13.26 -5.70 19.92
N VAL A 201 -12.06 -5.79 20.48
CA VAL A 201 -11.36 -7.04 20.77
C VAL A 201 -10.99 -7.06 22.24
N GLU A 202 -11.43 -8.12 22.94
CA GLU A 202 -10.88 -8.51 24.23
C GLU A 202 -9.59 -9.28 23.99
N PHE A 203 -8.46 -8.71 24.37
CA PHE A 203 -7.15 -9.27 24.07
C PHE A 203 -6.36 -9.65 25.31
N ILE A 204 -5.46 -10.60 25.11
CA ILE A 204 -4.48 -11.04 26.10
C ILE A 204 -3.10 -11.04 25.43
N ALA A 205 -2.08 -10.51 26.10
CA ALA A 205 -0.69 -10.64 25.69
C ALA A 205 0.10 -11.40 26.76
N ARG A 206 0.85 -12.43 26.37
CA ARG A 206 1.67 -13.25 27.28
C ARG A 206 3.10 -13.40 26.77
N PRO A 207 4.12 -13.35 27.64
CA PRO A 207 5.49 -13.59 27.23
C PRO A 207 5.65 -15.03 26.70
N LEU A 208 6.38 -15.16 25.58
CA LEU A 208 6.79 -16.42 24.99
C LEU A 208 8.26 -16.70 25.33
N PRO A 209 8.62 -17.95 25.68
CA PRO A 209 10.00 -18.31 25.99
C PRO A 209 10.91 -18.51 24.75
N ALA A 210 10.40 -18.31 23.53
CA ALA A 210 11.06 -18.74 22.29
C ALA A 210 12.31 -17.91 21.92
N PRO A 211 13.49 -18.55 21.71
CA PRO A 211 14.68 -17.89 21.17
C PRO A 211 14.81 -18.04 19.64
N PRO A 212 15.54 -17.14 18.94
CA PRO A 212 16.14 -15.90 19.44
C PRO A 212 15.09 -14.79 19.57
N ALA A 213 15.00 -14.21 20.77
CA ALA A 213 14.08 -13.11 21.04
C ALA A 213 14.81 -11.76 21.04
N PRO A 214 14.17 -10.68 20.56
CA PRO A 214 14.68 -9.32 20.76
C PRO A 214 14.72 -8.98 22.26
N ASP A 215 15.46 -7.93 22.62
CA ASP A 215 15.55 -7.45 24.00
C ASP A 215 14.14 -7.31 24.64
N GLY A 216 13.89 -8.07 25.70
CA GLY A 216 12.60 -8.10 26.40
C GLY A 216 11.62 -9.21 25.97
N GLY A 217 12.00 -10.09 25.05
CA GLY A 217 11.23 -11.29 24.71
C GLY A 217 10.12 -11.07 23.68
N TRP A 218 9.56 -12.18 23.19
CA TRP A 218 8.35 -12.20 22.37
C TRP A 218 7.09 -12.23 23.24
N TRP A 219 6.01 -11.63 22.78
CA TRP A 219 4.71 -11.61 23.44
C TRP A 219 3.64 -12.14 22.50
N ALA A 220 3.13 -13.34 22.78
CA ALA A 220 2.01 -13.94 22.05
C ALA A 220 0.74 -13.14 22.30
N ILE A 221 -0.04 -12.93 21.24
CA ILE A 221 -1.29 -12.18 21.30
C ILE A 221 -2.47 -13.12 21.09
N TYR A 222 -3.45 -13.04 21.99
CA TYR A 222 -4.68 -13.82 21.97
C TYR A 222 -5.89 -12.89 21.99
N HIS A 223 -7.03 -13.41 21.53
CA HIS A 223 -8.35 -12.80 21.70
C HIS A 223 -9.27 -13.74 22.49
N ARG A 224 -10.05 -13.21 23.42
CA ARG A 224 -11.17 -13.94 24.05
C ARG A 224 -12.42 -13.85 23.18
N GLN A 225 -12.78 -12.62 22.79
CA GLN A 225 -13.95 -12.34 21.97
C GLN A 225 -13.69 -11.15 21.05
N VAL A 226 -14.28 -11.20 19.87
CA VAL A 226 -14.30 -10.10 18.89
C VAL A 226 -15.74 -9.69 18.69
N TRP A 227 -15.99 -8.40 18.78
CA TRP A 227 -17.31 -7.80 18.66
C TRP A 227 -17.34 -6.86 17.47
N VAL A 228 -18.36 -6.97 16.63
CA VAL A 228 -18.54 -6.10 15.46
C VAL A 228 -19.83 -5.33 15.59
N LYS A 229 -19.78 -4.02 15.32
CA LYS A 229 -20.95 -3.15 15.31
C LYS A 229 -21.81 -3.45 14.09
N ASN A 230 -23.04 -3.86 14.32
CA ASN A 230 -24.04 -3.97 13.29
C ASN A 230 -24.43 -2.57 12.79
N GLY A 231 -24.26 -2.34 11.48
CA GLY A 231 -24.51 -1.03 10.87
C GLY A 231 -25.96 -0.55 10.99
N LYS A 232 -26.93 -1.47 11.11
CA LYS A 232 -28.37 -1.16 11.21
C LYS A 232 -28.80 -0.89 12.65
N THR A 233 -28.46 -1.80 13.57
CA THR A 233 -28.92 -1.72 14.97
C THR A 233 -28.00 -0.87 15.85
N LYS A 234 -26.78 -0.58 15.38
CA LYS A 234 -25.69 0.05 16.14
C LYS A 234 -25.28 -0.71 17.41
N VAL A 235 -25.72 -1.97 17.54
CA VAL A 235 -25.37 -2.91 18.61
C VAL A 235 -24.11 -3.67 18.21
N PHE A 236 -23.25 -3.98 19.19
CA PHE A 236 -22.11 -4.86 18.99
C PHE A 236 -22.52 -6.31 19.15
N GLU A 237 -22.33 -7.09 18.10
CA GLU A 237 -22.66 -8.51 18.05
C GLU A 237 -21.37 -9.34 18.09
N PRO A 238 -21.40 -10.55 18.68
CA PRO A 238 -20.28 -11.48 18.61
C PRO A 238 -19.91 -11.74 17.14
N TYR A 239 -18.65 -11.52 16.79
CA TYR A 239 -18.15 -11.79 15.44
C TYR A 239 -17.68 -13.22 15.28
N ILE A 240 -17.19 -13.82 16.37
CA ILE A 240 -16.79 -15.22 16.44
C ILE A 240 -17.70 -15.98 17.40
N THR A 241 -18.03 -17.20 17.01
CA THR A 241 -18.77 -18.16 17.84
C THR A 241 -17.96 -19.45 17.91
N PHE A 242 -17.79 -20.01 19.11
CA PHE A 242 -17.12 -21.29 19.27
C PHE A 242 -18.11 -22.44 19.09
N ASP A 243 -17.88 -23.29 18.09
CA ASP A 243 -18.58 -24.56 17.96
C ASP A 243 -17.85 -25.63 18.77
N ALA A 244 -18.40 -25.94 19.94
CA ALA A 244 -17.87 -26.94 20.85
C ALA A 244 -17.90 -28.38 20.29
N ARG A 245 -18.76 -28.67 19.30
CA ARG A 245 -18.84 -30.00 18.68
C ARG A 245 -17.79 -30.18 17.59
N ALA A 246 -17.49 -29.12 16.85
CA ALA A 246 -16.51 -29.13 15.77
C ALA A 246 -15.08 -28.76 16.23
N GLU A 247 -14.93 -28.26 17.47
CA GLU A 247 -13.70 -27.67 18.01
C GLU A 247 -13.14 -26.54 17.11
N ARG A 248 -14.03 -25.72 16.55
CA ARG A 248 -13.69 -24.65 15.61
C ARG A 248 -14.39 -23.36 15.98
N LEU A 249 -13.79 -22.22 15.62
CA LEU A 249 -14.51 -20.95 15.64
C LEU A 249 -15.15 -20.72 14.27
N THR A 250 -16.39 -20.26 14.29
CA THR A 250 -17.16 -19.85 13.11
C THR A 250 -17.39 -18.35 13.16
N LEU A 251 -17.47 -17.73 11.98
CA LEU A 251 -17.81 -16.31 11.85
C LEU A 251 -19.33 -16.15 11.84
N ALA A 252 -19.87 -15.27 12.69
CA ALA A 252 -21.30 -15.11 12.89
C ALA A 252 -22.05 -14.51 11.68
N GLN A 253 -21.33 -13.94 10.71
CA GLN A 253 -21.87 -13.35 9.47
C GLN A 253 -21.48 -14.18 8.24
N SER A 254 -21.60 -15.51 8.33
CA SER A 254 -21.35 -16.39 7.18
C SER A 254 -22.39 -16.16 6.10
N ASP A 255 -21.99 -15.58 4.97
CA ASP A 255 -22.69 -15.70 3.71
C ASP A 255 -22.49 -17.14 3.20
N PRO A 256 -23.52 -18.00 3.18
CA PRO A 256 -23.38 -19.40 2.77
C PRO A 256 -22.92 -19.56 1.32
N GLU A 257 -23.18 -18.56 0.46
CA GLU A 257 -22.76 -18.59 -0.94
C GLU A 257 -21.25 -18.34 -1.11
N LYS A 258 -20.60 -17.72 -0.11
CA LYS A 258 -19.17 -17.33 -0.15
C LYS A 258 -18.21 -18.35 0.45
N GLN A 259 -18.69 -19.54 0.80
CA GLN A 259 -17.87 -20.66 1.33
C GLN A 259 -17.01 -20.27 2.55
N LEU A 260 -17.53 -19.40 3.42
CA LEU A 260 -16.90 -19.00 4.68
C LEU A 260 -16.60 -20.17 5.63
N ASP A 261 -17.29 -21.29 5.44
CA ASP A 261 -17.09 -22.59 6.10
C ASP A 261 -15.65 -23.11 5.96
N GLN A 262 -14.88 -22.60 4.98
CA GLN A 262 -13.48 -22.97 4.76
C GLN A 262 -12.48 -22.23 5.66
N LEU A 263 -12.86 -21.08 6.26
CA LEU A 263 -11.95 -20.31 7.10
C LEU A 263 -12.03 -20.84 8.54
N THR A 264 -11.36 -21.96 8.78
CA THR A 264 -11.19 -22.47 10.14
C THR A 264 -10.26 -21.52 10.90
N VAL A 265 -10.81 -20.70 11.81
CA VAL A 265 -9.95 -19.88 12.68
C VAL A 265 -9.07 -20.83 13.50
N TRP A 266 -7.79 -20.49 13.65
CA TRP A 266 -6.84 -21.31 14.39
C TRP A 266 -7.29 -21.45 15.86
N ALA A 267 -7.92 -22.58 16.19
CA ALA A 267 -8.35 -22.89 17.56
C ALA A 267 -7.30 -23.70 18.35
N ARG A 268 -6.23 -24.14 17.67
CA ARG A 268 -5.08 -24.79 18.31
C ARG A 268 -4.38 -23.78 19.22
N ASP A 269 -3.79 -24.25 20.30
CA ASP A 269 -3.05 -23.43 21.28
C ASP A 269 -3.91 -22.41 22.06
N ALA A 270 -5.23 -22.62 22.10
CA ALA A 270 -6.10 -21.85 22.98
C ALA A 270 -5.69 -22.02 24.45
N ILE A 271 -5.72 -20.92 25.19
CA ILE A 271 -5.40 -20.88 26.61
C ILE A 271 -6.68 -20.76 27.44
N THR A 272 -6.69 -21.40 28.61
CA THR A 272 -7.77 -21.21 29.59
C THR A 272 -7.48 -19.97 30.43
N LEU A 273 -8.51 -19.14 30.60
CA LEU A 273 -8.52 -17.95 31.42
C LEU A 273 -9.05 -18.28 32.82
N SER A 274 -8.49 -17.64 33.85
CA SER A 274 -9.06 -17.73 35.19
C SER A 274 -10.37 -16.94 35.27
N SER A 275 -11.22 -17.25 36.26
CA SER A 275 -12.43 -16.46 36.52
C SER A 275 -12.13 -14.99 36.85
N ALA A 276 -10.93 -14.70 37.37
CA ALA A 276 -10.49 -13.32 37.61
C ALA A 276 -10.16 -12.61 36.29
N ASP A 277 -9.49 -13.30 35.35
CA ASP A 277 -9.17 -12.74 34.03
C ASP A 277 -10.43 -12.43 33.24
N THR A 278 -11.40 -13.35 33.23
CA THR A 278 -12.69 -13.15 32.53
C THR A 278 -13.49 -12.00 33.14
N ALA A 279 -13.57 -11.91 34.47
CA ALA A 279 -14.22 -10.81 35.16
C ALA A 279 -13.57 -9.46 34.86
N GLN A 280 -12.23 -9.42 34.77
CA GLN A 280 -11.51 -8.21 34.43
C GLN A 280 -11.78 -7.75 32.99
N LEU A 281 -11.74 -8.66 32.02
CA LEU A 281 -12.05 -8.35 30.61
C LEU A 281 -13.50 -7.84 30.47
N ASP A 282 -14.45 -8.48 31.17
CA ASP A 282 -15.84 -8.02 31.20
C ASP A 282 -15.98 -6.61 31.81
N SER A 283 -15.17 -6.30 32.84
CA SER A 283 -15.11 -4.97 33.43
C SER A 283 -14.62 -3.93 32.42
N PHE A 284 -13.51 -4.19 31.73
CA PHE A 284 -12.99 -3.28 30.70
C PHE A 284 -13.98 -3.04 29.57
N ARG A 285 -14.67 -4.08 29.08
CA ARG A 285 -15.74 -3.95 28.07
C ARG A 285 -16.86 -3.03 28.56
N LYS A 286 -17.32 -3.20 29.81
CA LYS A 286 -18.38 -2.35 30.40
C LYS A 286 -17.94 -0.90 30.56
N VAL A 287 -16.72 -0.66 31.04
CA VAL A 287 -16.15 0.68 31.17
C VAL A 287 -16.11 1.36 29.80
N TRP A 288 -15.62 0.68 28.77
CA TRP A 288 -15.57 1.20 27.41
C TRP A 288 -16.98 1.52 26.86
N ALA A 289 -17.93 0.62 27.04
CA ALA A 289 -19.31 0.79 26.59
C ALA A 289 -19.97 2.06 27.18
N ASN A 290 -19.65 2.37 28.44
CA ASN A 290 -20.14 3.56 29.13
C ASN A 290 -19.48 4.85 28.60
N HIS A 291 -18.20 4.81 28.25
CA HIS A 291 -17.47 5.98 27.74
C HIS A 291 -17.90 6.38 26.31
N GLN A 292 -18.33 5.44 25.48
CA GLN A 292 -18.71 5.70 24.07
C GLN A 292 -20.18 6.12 23.88
N GLU A 293 -20.78 6.82 24.85
CA GLU A 293 -22.19 7.23 24.82
C GLU A 293 -23.19 6.05 24.67
N LYS A 294 -23.17 5.12 25.64
CA LYS A 294 -24.18 4.04 25.79
C LYS A 294 -24.23 3.05 24.61
N VAL A 295 -23.06 2.60 24.15
CA VAL A 295 -22.98 1.47 23.23
C VAL A 295 -23.58 0.21 23.89
N ARG A 296 -24.38 -0.54 23.13
CA ARG A 296 -25.01 -1.79 23.58
C ARG A 296 -24.32 -2.99 22.95
N PHE A 297 -24.20 -4.06 23.71
CA PHE A 297 -23.76 -5.37 23.25
C PHE A 297 -24.96 -6.31 23.18
N ALA A 298 -24.99 -7.18 22.17
CA ALA A 298 -25.87 -8.33 22.13
C ALA A 298 -25.48 -9.34 23.24
N ASP A 299 -26.27 -10.40 23.42
CA ASP A 299 -26.09 -11.36 24.51
C ASP A 299 -24.62 -11.75 24.74
N THR A 300 -24.13 -11.45 25.94
CA THR A 300 -22.72 -11.64 26.32
C THR A 300 -22.40 -13.08 26.74
N SER A 301 -23.38 -13.99 26.70
CA SER A 301 -23.21 -15.43 26.97
C SER A 301 -22.22 -16.13 26.03
N SER A 302 -21.91 -15.51 24.89
CA SER A 302 -20.98 -16.02 23.87
C SER A 302 -19.48 -15.95 24.25
N ALA A 303 -19.11 -15.18 25.27
CA ALA A 303 -17.71 -15.02 25.65
C ALA A 303 -17.25 -16.22 26.50
N THR A 304 -16.32 -17.03 25.97
CA THR A 304 -15.84 -18.26 26.62
C THR A 304 -14.81 -17.96 27.72
N ASP A 305 -14.45 -18.98 28.50
CA ASP A 305 -13.30 -18.99 29.40
C ASP A 305 -11.99 -19.32 28.67
N LYS A 306 -12.01 -19.37 27.34
CA LYS A 306 -10.84 -19.61 26.49
C LYS A 306 -10.43 -18.34 25.78
N ALA A 307 -9.14 -18.18 25.55
CA ALA A 307 -8.61 -17.21 24.60
C ALA A 307 -7.83 -17.93 23.50
N TYR A 308 -8.02 -17.47 22.27
CA TYR A 308 -7.49 -18.08 21.06
C TYR A 308 -6.39 -17.20 20.47
N PRO A 309 -5.34 -17.75 19.86
CA PRO A 309 -4.30 -16.94 19.25
C PRO A 309 -4.88 -16.02 18.18
N ILE A 310 -4.44 -14.75 18.17
CA ILE A 310 -4.61 -13.94 16.97
C ILE A 310 -3.61 -14.45 15.94
N CYS A 311 -4.08 -14.83 14.76
CA CYS A 311 -3.22 -15.28 13.67
C CYS A 311 -3.04 -14.21 12.60
N GLY A 312 -1.84 -14.17 12.03
CA GLY A 312 -1.48 -13.37 10.86
C GLY A 312 -1.17 -14.26 9.67
N ALA A 313 -1.30 -13.73 8.46
CA ALA A 313 -0.85 -14.42 7.26
C ALA A 313 0.67 -14.62 7.29
N HIS A 314 1.18 -15.66 6.66
CA HIS A 314 2.61 -15.77 6.33
C HIS A 314 2.81 -15.84 4.81
N ASN A 315 4.06 -15.88 4.34
CA ASN A 315 4.40 -16.17 2.95
C ASN A 315 4.62 -17.68 2.74
N PRO A 316 4.41 -18.22 1.52
CA PRO A 316 4.52 -19.67 1.28
C PRO A 316 5.97 -20.17 1.46
N TYR A 317 6.95 -19.27 1.33
CA TYR A 317 8.36 -19.56 1.51
C TYR A 317 8.94 -18.69 2.62
N PRO A 318 8.58 -18.98 3.89
CA PRO A 318 9.01 -18.15 4.99
C PRO A 318 10.54 -18.11 5.12
N PRO A 319 11.09 -16.98 5.60
CA PRO A 319 12.52 -16.81 5.83
C PRO A 319 13.02 -17.51 7.09
N TYR A 320 12.10 -17.90 7.98
CA TYR A 320 12.41 -18.55 9.26
C TYR A 320 11.75 -19.93 9.38
N PRO A 321 12.28 -20.84 10.23
CA PRO A 321 11.67 -22.15 10.48
C PRO A 321 10.22 -22.07 10.97
N ALA A 322 9.47 -23.15 10.83
CA ALA A 322 8.13 -23.26 11.40
C ALA A 322 8.09 -22.89 12.90
N GLY A 323 7.06 -22.15 13.29
CA GLY A 323 6.85 -21.69 14.67
C GLY A 323 7.59 -20.40 15.04
N ASP A 324 8.47 -19.86 14.19
CA ASP A 324 9.07 -18.55 14.43
C ASP A 324 8.00 -17.44 14.24
N PRO A 325 7.77 -16.59 15.26
CA PRO A 325 6.73 -15.55 15.18
C PRO A 325 7.00 -14.51 14.09
N ARG A 326 8.25 -14.38 13.64
CA ARG A 326 8.63 -13.46 12.57
C ARG A 326 8.10 -13.88 11.21
N ASN A 327 7.58 -15.09 11.04
CA ASN A 327 6.93 -15.52 9.79
C ASN A 327 5.58 -14.85 9.55
N ALA A 328 4.93 -14.29 10.58
CA ALA A 328 3.72 -13.49 10.38
C ALA A 328 4.05 -12.19 9.63
N VAL A 329 3.41 -11.96 8.49
CA VAL A 329 3.75 -10.85 7.60
C VAL A 329 3.25 -9.49 8.11
N SER A 330 4.12 -8.50 8.00
CA SER A 330 3.76 -7.08 8.08
C SER A 330 3.60 -6.46 6.68
N GLY A 331 3.27 -5.18 6.63
CA GLY A 331 3.20 -4.42 5.36
C GLY A 331 4.56 -4.40 4.67
N ASP A 332 4.56 -4.63 3.36
CA ASP A 332 5.75 -4.61 2.52
C ASP A 332 6.06 -3.22 1.96
N TYR A 333 7.26 -3.08 1.39
CA TYR A 333 7.63 -1.89 0.65
C TYR A 333 7.19 -2.03 -0.80
N ASP A 334 5.93 -1.74 -1.01
CA ASP A 334 5.36 -1.48 -2.33
C ASP A 334 6.18 -0.35 -2.99
N LEU A 335 7.05 -0.70 -3.95
CA LEU A 335 7.76 0.31 -4.72
C LEU A 335 6.74 1.19 -5.44
N PHE A 336 6.92 2.50 -5.38
CA PHE A 336 6.06 3.46 -6.06
C PHE A 336 6.57 3.68 -7.48
N ALA A 337 7.88 3.98 -7.60
CA ALA A 337 8.56 4.20 -8.86
C ALA A 337 10.07 4.05 -8.72
N VAL A 338 10.75 3.82 -9.84
CA VAL A 338 12.21 3.91 -9.98
C VAL A 338 12.53 4.87 -11.12
N TRP A 339 13.29 5.93 -10.80
CA TRP A 339 13.62 7.00 -11.75
C TRP A 339 15.14 7.17 -11.90
N PRO A 340 15.76 6.54 -12.91
CA PRO A 340 17.20 6.66 -13.18
C PRO A 340 17.63 8.10 -13.46
N ARG A 341 18.83 8.51 -13.05
CA ARG A 341 19.39 9.83 -13.34
C ARG A 341 19.80 9.96 -14.82
N THR A 342 19.59 11.13 -15.41
CA THR A 342 20.05 11.47 -16.77
C THR A 342 21.53 11.95 -16.74
N PRO A 343 22.30 11.78 -17.83
CA PRO A 343 21.99 11.14 -19.11
C PRO A 343 22.45 9.67 -19.19
N GLU A 344 22.60 8.97 -18.06
CA GLU A 344 23.11 7.60 -18.03
C GLU A 344 22.02 6.62 -18.53
N SER A 345 21.90 6.52 -19.85
CA SER A 345 21.05 5.74 -20.78
C SER A 345 20.30 4.46 -20.33
N ARG A 346 19.82 4.37 -19.09
CA ARG A 346 18.99 3.28 -18.56
C ARG A 346 17.51 3.43 -18.89
N TRP A 347 17.17 4.37 -19.79
CA TRP A 347 15.81 4.48 -20.31
C TRP A 347 15.31 3.17 -20.91
N GLN A 348 16.18 2.35 -21.50
CA GLN A 348 15.75 1.03 -22.01
C GLN A 348 15.37 0.06 -20.88
N GLU A 349 15.96 0.21 -19.68
CA GLU A 349 15.66 -0.64 -18.53
C GLU A 349 14.30 -0.32 -17.89
N THR A 350 13.70 0.84 -18.22
CA THR A 350 12.35 1.20 -17.75
C THR A 350 11.24 0.65 -18.65
N VAL A 351 11.57 -0.10 -19.71
CA VAL A 351 10.56 -0.73 -20.57
C VAL A 351 9.84 -1.82 -19.77
N ARG A 352 8.51 -1.74 -19.74
CA ARG A 352 7.66 -2.69 -19.03
C ARG A 352 7.35 -3.93 -19.86
N LEU A 353 6.97 -5.03 -19.20
CA LEU A 353 6.50 -6.22 -19.89
C LEU A 353 5.35 -5.93 -20.87
N SER A 354 4.35 -5.15 -20.45
CA SER A 354 3.22 -4.74 -21.30
C SER A 354 3.65 -4.00 -22.56
N GLU A 355 4.74 -3.24 -22.49
CA GLU A 355 5.30 -2.51 -23.61
C GLU A 355 6.03 -3.49 -24.56
N SER A 356 6.92 -4.32 -24.01
CA SER A 356 7.75 -5.26 -24.76
C SER A 356 7.00 -6.42 -25.44
N ARG A 357 5.87 -6.84 -24.87
CA ARG A 357 5.07 -8.00 -25.34
C ARG A 357 3.83 -7.58 -26.12
N SER A 358 3.62 -6.27 -26.31
CA SER A 358 2.50 -5.77 -27.09
C SER A 358 2.65 -6.13 -28.57
N PRO A 359 1.55 -6.47 -29.27
CA PRO A 359 1.63 -6.79 -30.68
C PRO A 359 1.96 -5.54 -31.52
N ALA A 360 2.67 -5.75 -32.63
CA ALA A 360 3.27 -4.70 -33.46
C ALA A 360 2.25 -3.81 -34.21
N ASP A 361 0.98 -4.24 -34.23
CA ASP A 361 -0.15 -3.58 -34.88
C ASP A 361 -0.81 -2.48 -34.03
N LEU A 362 -0.39 -2.31 -32.76
CA LEU A 362 -0.81 -1.18 -31.91
C LEU A 362 -0.04 0.12 -32.21
N PHE A 363 0.64 0.20 -33.34
CA PHE A 363 1.36 1.41 -33.77
C PHE A 363 0.38 2.58 -33.94
N VAL A 364 0.42 3.54 -33.01
CA VAL A 364 -0.33 4.79 -33.12
C VAL A 364 0.45 5.73 -34.06
N PRO A 365 -0.14 6.15 -35.20
CA PRO A 365 0.53 7.03 -36.15
C PRO A 365 0.89 8.37 -35.49
N PRO A 366 1.94 9.07 -35.98
CA PRO A 366 2.34 10.35 -35.44
C PRO A 366 1.27 11.40 -35.77
N PHE A 367 0.40 11.71 -34.82
CA PHE A 367 -0.29 12.99 -34.76
C PHE A 367 0.51 13.93 -33.87
N LEU A 368 0.64 15.20 -34.29
CA LEU A 368 1.21 16.26 -33.48
C LEU A 368 0.09 16.98 -32.72
N PRO A 369 0.02 16.86 -31.39
CA PRO A 369 -0.58 17.88 -30.55
C PRO A 369 0.50 18.70 -29.82
N PRO A 370 0.17 19.89 -29.30
CA PRO A 370 1.15 20.80 -28.69
C PRO A 370 1.80 20.31 -27.38
N LEU A 371 1.20 19.34 -26.67
CA LEU A 371 1.58 18.98 -25.30
C LEU A 371 2.23 17.60 -25.13
N PHE A 372 1.86 16.62 -25.95
CA PHE A 372 2.40 15.25 -25.88
C PHE A 372 2.95 14.80 -27.23
N ARG A 373 3.95 13.93 -27.18
CA ARG A 373 4.51 13.28 -28.38
C ARG A 373 4.64 11.78 -28.18
N PRO A 374 4.48 10.97 -29.23
CA PRO A 374 4.69 9.53 -29.15
C PRO A 374 6.16 9.21 -28.84
N VAL A 375 6.40 8.15 -28.06
CA VAL A 375 7.74 7.65 -27.76
C VAL A 375 8.10 6.53 -28.73
N ARG A 376 9.22 6.67 -29.44
CA ARG A 376 9.65 5.68 -30.43
C ARG A 376 9.83 4.30 -29.78
N LYS A 377 9.21 3.26 -30.37
CA LYS A 377 9.21 1.87 -29.88
C LYS A 377 8.52 1.66 -28.52
N ARG A 378 7.66 2.61 -28.10
CA ARG A 378 6.76 2.42 -26.96
C ARG A 378 5.33 2.79 -27.37
N HIS A 379 4.49 1.78 -27.52
CA HIS A 379 3.10 1.84 -27.93
C HIS A 379 2.19 2.45 -26.85
N PHE A 380 2.53 2.25 -25.57
CA PHE A 380 1.71 2.71 -24.45
C PHE A 380 2.31 3.90 -23.70
N THR A 381 3.32 4.55 -24.27
CA THR A 381 4.03 5.65 -23.60
C THR A 381 3.99 6.92 -24.44
N VAL A 382 3.60 8.03 -23.81
CA VAL A 382 3.70 9.38 -24.39
C VAL A 382 4.69 10.22 -23.58
N GLU A 383 5.31 11.21 -24.20
CA GLU A 383 6.25 12.14 -23.54
C GLU A 383 5.70 13.57 -23.57
N LEU A 384 5.93 14.32 -22.48
CA LEU A 384 5.60 15.74 -22.45
C LEU A 384 6.53 16.51 -23.40
N SER A 385 5.94 17.27 -24.33
CA SER A 385 6.68 18.03 -25.34
C SER A 385 7.60 19.08 -24.73
N ASN A 386 7.17 19.71 -23.61
CA ASN A 386 7.89 20.82 -22.96
C ASN A 386 8.69 20.41 -21.72
N ALA A 387 8.53 19.16 -21.25
CA ALA A 387 9.33 18.57 -20.18
C ALA A 387 9.90 17.22 -20.64
N PRO A 388 10.85 17.22 -21.60
CA PRO A 388 11.49 15.98 -22.06
C PRO A 388 12.11 15.23 -20.89
N GLY A 389 11.82 13.92 -20.79
CA GLY A 389 12.16 13.11 -19.62
C GLY A 389 10.96 12.76 -18.74
N ILE A 390 9.89 13.57 -18.74
CA ILE A 390 8.61 13.19 -18.13
C ILE A 390 7.77 12.44 -19.16
N ARG A 391 7.45 11.18 -18.84
CA ARG A 391 6.70 10.28 -19.72
C ARG A 391 5.54 9.66 -18.97
N LEU A 392 4.43 9.53 -19.66
CA LEU A 392 3.22 8.95 -19.11
C LEU A 392 3.00 7.58 -19.72
N GLU A 393 2.96 6.56 -18.88
CA GLU A 393 2.74 5.16 -19.23
C GLU A 393 1.26 4.83 -19.02
N VAL A 394 0.56 4.56 -20.13
CA VAL A 394 -0.85 4.12 -20.12
C VAL A 394 -0.86 2.61 -19.92
N ILE A 395 -0.99 2.18 -18.67
CA ILE A 395 -0.96 0.75 -18.34
C ILE A 395 -2.26 0.07 -18.81
N PRO A 396 -2.18 -1.02 -19.60
CA PRO A 396 -3.35 -1.81 -19.97
C PRO A 396 -4.13 -2.32 -18.76
N GLY A 397 -5.45 -2.40 -18.88
CA GLY A 397 -6.32 -2.89 -17.81
C GLY A 397 -6.06 -4.37 -17.48
N PHE A 398 -6.53 -4.83 -16.31
CA PHE A 398 -6.29 -6.20 -15.82
C PHE A 398 -6.60 -7.28 -16.87
N ALA A 399 -7.72 -7.19 -17.57
CA ALA A 399 -8.10 -8.17 -18.59
C ALA A 399 -7.22 -8.12 -19.85
N GLU A 400 -6.68 -6.95 -20.19
CA GLU A 400 -5.81 -6.77 -21.36
C GLU A 400 -4.39 -7.27 -21.09
N ILE A 401 -3.87 -7.02 -19.89
CA ILE A 401 -2.48 -7.34 -19.53
C ILE A 401 -2.25 -8.76 -19.01
N ALA A 402 -3.30 -9.49 -18.62
CA ALA A 402 -3.19 -10.78 -17.94
C ALA A 402 -2.29 -11.82 -18.66
N ALA A 403 -2.20 -11.75 -20.00
CA ALA A 403 -1.35 -12.64 -20.79
C ALA A 403 0.09 -12.13 -20.98
N TRP A 404 0.37 -10.88 -20.59
CA TRP A 404 1.65 -10.19 -20.84
C TRP A 404 2.46 -9.97 -19.56
N GLU A 405 1.81 -9.81 -18.41
CA GLU A 405 2.50 -9.63 -17.15
C GLU A 405 3.10 -10.92 -16.59
N ASP A 406 4.03 -10.78 -15.64
CA ASP A 406 4.52 -11.93 -14.89
C ASP A 406 3.52 -12.32 -13.80
N ALA A 407 3.26 -13.61 -13.62
CA ALA A 407 2.27 -14.12 -12.68
C ALA A 407 2.60 -13.86 -11.19
N VAL A 408 3.86 -13.51 -10.89
CA VAL A 408 4.35 -13.26 -9.52
C VAL A 408 4.84 -11.82 -9.37
N LEU A 409 5.57 -11.32 -10.36
CA LEU A 409 6.18 -9.99 -10.32
C LEU A 409 5.27 -8.89 -10.89
N GLY A 410 4.21 -9.25 -11.61
CA GLY A 410 3.33 -8.30 -12.29
C GLY A 410 4.00 -7.64 -13.51
N ASN A 411 3.50 -6.47 -13.90
CA ASN A 411 4.02 -5.70 -15.03
C ASN A 411 5.32 -4.94 -14.68
N ILE A 412 6.40 -5.70 -14.50
CA ILE A 412 7.71 -5.21 -14.07
C ILE A 412 8.56 -4.69 -15.23
N SER A 413 9.54 -3.84 -14.92
CA SER A 413 10.62 -3.45 -15.81
C SER A 413 11.96 -3.89 -15.22
N ASP A 414 13.02 -3.98 -16.05
CA ASP A 414 14.34 -4.40 -15.59
C ASP A 414 14.89 -3.46 -14.51
N ALA A 415 14.67 -2.15 -14.63
CA ALA A 415 15.08 -1.15 -13.64
C ALA A 415 14.43 -1.41 -12.27
N VAL A 416 13.14 -1.78 -12.26
CA VAL A 416 12.39 -2.06 -11.03
C VAL A 416 12.84 -3.40 -10.42
N GLY A 417 13.02 -4.43 -11.25
CA GLY A 417 13.54 -5.73 -10.81
C GLY A 417 14.93 -5.62 -10.19
N LEU A 418 15.83 -4.87 -10.84
CA LEU A 418 17.17 -4.59 -10.32
C LEU A 418 17.12 -3.79 -9.01
N ALA A 419 16.28 -2.75 -8.94
CA ALA A 419 16.09 -1.96 -7.72
C ALA A 419 15.61 -2.81 -6.54
N ALA A 420 14.61 -3.66 -6.75
CA ALA A 420 14.12 -4.57 -5.71
C ALA A 420 15.23 -5.54 -5.23
N GLY A 421 15.97 -6.15 -6.16
CA GLY A 421 17.07 -7.07 -5.82
C GLY A 421 18.21 -6.40 -5.05
N VAL A 422 18.63 -5.21 -5.48
CA VAL A 422 19.69 -4.43 -4.82
C VAL A 422 19.23 -3.92 -3.46
N LEU A 423 17.97 -3.47 -3.34
CA LEU A 423 17.37 -3.09 -2.07
C LEU A 423 17.36 -4.23 -1.06
N ASN A 424 16.87 -5.39 -1.45
CA ASN A 424 16.86 -6.58 -0.60
C ASN A 424 18.28 -6.96 -0.15
N SER A 425 19.25 -6.88 -1.06
CA SER A 425 20.67 -7.16 -0.76
C SER A 425 21.28 -6.15 0.22
N CYS A 426 21.04 -4.85 0.01
CA CYS A 426 21.51 -3.79 0.89
C CYS A 426 20.92 -3.89 2.30
N ILE A 427 19.60 -4.11 2.41
CA ILE A 427 18.93 -4.27 3.71
C ILE A 427 19.45 -5.50 4.43
N THR A 428 19.54 -6.64 3.73
CA THR A 428 20.06 -7.90 4.29
C THR A 428 21.46 -7.71 4.86
N HIS A 429 22.37 -7.11 4.08
CA HIS A 429 23.73 -6.83 4.52
C HIS A 429 23.80 -5.93 5.77
N LEU A 430 22.96 -4.88 5.81
CA LEU A 430 22.94 -3.95 6.95
C LEU A 430 22.43 -4.62 8.24
N TYR A 431 21.43 -5.50 8.16
CA TYR A 431 20.98 -6.27 9.31
C TYR A 431 21.98 -7.36 9.73
N GLN A 432 22.63 -8.03 8.77
CA GLN A 432 23.66 -9.02 9.05
C GLN A 432 24.85 -8.42 9.82
N ARG A 433 25.24 -7.18 9.52
CA ARG A 433 26.25 -6.42 10.30
C ARG A 433 25.85 -6.19 11.76
N LYS A 434 24.55 -6.25 12.06
CA LYS A 434 24.00 -6.17 13.42
C LYS A 434 23.75 -7.55 14.04
N GLY A 435 24.18 -8.64 13.39
CA GLY A 435 23.95 -10.02 13.84
C GLY A 435 22.49 -10.47 13.68
N ARG A 436 21.73 -9.85 12.76
CA ARG A 436 20.30 -10.10 12.57
C ARG A 436 20.02 -10.53 11.13
N GLN A 437 19.05 -11.43 10.95
CA GLN A 437 18.53 -11.76 9.63
C GLN A 437 17.49 -10.72 9.21
N ALA A 438 17.39 -10.45 7.91
CA ALA A 438 16.32 -9.66 7.35
C ALA A 438 15.64 -10.43 6.21
N PRO A 439 14.30 -10.40 6.15
CA PRO A 439 13.56 -10.93 5.03
C PRO A 439 13.65 -9.97 3.83
N ASN A 440 13.11 -10.41 2.69
CA ASN A 440 12.96 -9.53 1.53
C ASN A 440 12.01 -8.37 1.89
N ALA A 441 12.35 -7.18 1.39
CA ALA A 441 11.64 -5.94 1.64
C ALA A 441 10.71 -5.55 0.47
N ALA A 442 11.15 -5.81 -0.76
CA ALA A 442 10.39 -5.58 -1.99
C ALA A 442 10.27 -6.89 -2.80
N PHE A 443 9.09 -7.20 -3.33
CA PHE A 443 8.76 -8.51 -3.90
C PHE A 443 8.32 -8.48 -5.36
N HIS A 444 7.72 -7.39 -5.83
CA HIS A 444 7.07 -7.32 -7.14
C HIS A 444 7.32 -5.97 -7.82
N SER A 445 6.67 -5.75 -8.96
CA SER A 445 6.68 -4.49 -9.68
C SER A 445 6.27 -3.30 -8.79
N ASP A 446 6.58 -2.10 -9.26
CA ASP A 446 6.17 -0.84 -8.66
C ASP A 446 4.75 -0.44 -9.07
N GLU A 447 4.18 0.52 -8.35
CA GLU A 447 2.86 1.10 -8.66
C GLU A 447 2.82 1.77 -10.04
N GLY A 448 3.97 2.22 -10.54
CA GLY A 448 4.15 2.69 -11.91
C GLY A 448 3.64 1.71 -12.98
N GLY A 449 3.82 0.41 -12.77
CA GLY A 449 3.37 -0.64 -13.68
C GLY A 449 1.98 -1.19 -13.40
N ARG A 450 1.29 -0.73 -12.35
CA ARG A 450 0.04 -1.34 -11.88
C ARG A 450 -1.16 -0.98 -12.76
N PRO A 451 -1.95 -1.97 -13.22
CA PRO A 451 -3.21 -1.72 -13.94
C PRO A 451 -4.26 -1.03 -13.08
N GLY A 452 -5.09 -0.18 -13.70
CA GLY A 452 -6.26 0.43 -13.06
C GLY A 452 -5.96 1.46 -11.98
N VAL A 453 -4.74 2.01 -11.95
CA VAL A 453 -4.40 3.14 -11.07
C VAL A 453 -5.11 4.40 -11.57
N ASN A 454 -5.81 5.07 -10.67
CA ASN A 454 -6.55 6.32 -10.93
C ASN A 454 -6.32 7.40 -9.86
N GLU A 455 -5.51 7.09 -8.84
CA GLU A 455 -5.13 8.00 -7.77
C GLU A 455 -3.68 7.75 -7.33
N ILE A 456 -3.12 8.72 -6.62
CA ILE A 456 -1.79 8.61 -5.98
C ILE A 456 -2.05 8.27 -4.52
N ASP A 457 -1.53 7.12 -4.08
CA ASP A 457 -1.67 6.64 -2.70
C ASP A 457 -0.62 7.33 -1.79
N TYR A 458 -0.93 8.55 -1.36
CA TYR A 458 -0.08 9.29 -0.42
C TYR A 458 -0.14 8.68 1.01
N PRO A 459 0.96 8.70 1.78
CA PRO A 459 2.27 9.28 1.45
C PRO A 459 3.22 8.33 0.70
N VAL A 460 4.13 8.92 -0.08
CA VAL A 460 5.20 8.23 -0.81
C VAL A 460 6.57 8.71 -0.32
N ALA A 461 7.44 7.79 0.10
CA ALA A 461 8.83 8.11 0.44
C ALA A 461 9.71 7.98 -0.81
N VAL A 462 10.57 8.98 -1.06
CA VAL A 462 11.45 9.04 -2.22
C VAL A 462 12.88 9.23 -1.76
N PHE A 463 13.74 8.26 -2.07
CA PHE A 463 15.15 8.24 -1.72
C PHE A 463 15.98 8.66 -2.93
N LEU A 464 16.71 9.77 -2.81
CA LEU A 464 17.41 10.39 -3.93
C LEU A 464 18.76 9.74 -4.21
N PRO A 465 19.24 9.73 -5.47
CA PRO A 465 20.57 9.24 -5.79
C PRO A 465 21.66 10.13 -5.19
N GLY A 466 22.86 9.58 -4.99
CA GLY A 466 23.95 10.25 -4.27
C GLY A 466 24.28 11.65 -4.80
N ALA A 467 24.21 11.84 -6.12
CA ALA A 467 24.44 13.13 -6.78
C ALA A 467 23.41 14.21 -6.38
N LEU A 468 22.17 13.82 -6.08
CA LEU A 468 21.06 14.72 -5.71
C LEU A 468 20.89 14.87 -4.19
N ARG A 469 21.57 14.05 -3.38
CA ARG A 469 21.46 14.12 -1.91
C ARG A 469 22.08 15.34 -1.28
N LYS A 470 23.14 15.89 -1.88
CA LYS A 470 23.92 16.98 -1.27
C LYS A 470 23.07 18.21 -0.99
N ASP A 471 21.98 18.34 -1.72
CA ASP A 471 21.04 19.45 -1.60
C ASP A 471 19.84 19.12 -0.69
N VAL A 472 19.79 17.92 -0.08
CA VAL A 472 18.70 17.46 0.81
C VAL A 472 19.28 16.85 2.09
N ALA A 473 19.03 17.50 3.24
CA ALA A 473 19.67 17.18 4.53
C ALA A 473 19.62 15.70 4.98
N LYS A 474 18.66 14.90 4.51
CA LYS A 474 18.54 13.45 4.84
C LYS A 474 18.58 12.52 3.62
N GLY A 475 18.78 13.05 2.41
CA GLY A 475 18.81 12.28 1.16
C GLY A 475 17.49 11.61 0.76
N ALA A 476 16.38 11.90 1.45
CA ALA A 476 15.05 11.39 1.17
C ALA A 476 13.98 12.45 1.45
N VAL A 477 12.84 12.35 0.76
CA VAL A 477 11.66 13.23 0.90
C VAL A 477 10.39 12.40 1.04
N ILE A 478 9.36 12.94 1.71
CA ILE A 478 8.05 12.30 1.82
C ILE A 478 7.03 13.16 1.10
N VAL A 479 6.42 12.62 0.06
CA VAL A 479 5.36 13.24 -0.74
C VAL A 479 4.03 12.93 -0.09
N ARG A 480 3.28 13.95 0.34
CA ARG A 480 2.01 13.76 1.07
C ARG A 480 0.80 14.28 0.32
N ARG A 481 1.02 15.23 -0.58
CA ARG A 481 -0.04 15.96 -1.29
C ARG A 481 0.43 16.35 -2.69
N HIS A 482 -0.51 16.85 -3.50
CA HIS A 482 -0.25 17.30 -4.87
C HIS A 482 0.85 18.37 -4.97
N ALA A 483 0.92 19.31 -4.01
CA ALA A 483 1.99 20.31 -3.94
C ALA A 483 3.38 19.68 -3.88
N ASP A 484 3.53 18.64 -3.07
CA ASP A 484 4.78 17.92 -2.87
C ASP A 484 5.14 17.12 -4.12
N PHE A 485 4.14 16.49 -4.75
CA PHE A 485 4.33 15.68 -5.96
C PHE A 485 4.73 16.55 -7.15
N LEU A 486 4.06 17.68 -7.35
CA LEU A 486 4.46 18.68 -8.36
C LEU A 486 5.86 19.20 -8.11
N ASN A 487 6.20 19.52 -6.84
CA ASN A 487 7.55 19.98 -6.51
C ASN A 487 8.59 18.91 -6.84
N LEU A 488 8.31 17.65 -6.51
CA LEU A 488 9.19 16.55 -6.84
C LEU A 488 9.42 16.41 -8.36
N LEU A 489 8.35 16.49 -9.15
CA LEU A 489 8.46 16.43 -10.62
C LEU A 489 9.28 17.60 -11.16
N GLU A 490 9.03 18.83 -10.71
CA GLU A 490 9.78 20.02 -11.10
C GLU A 490 11.27 19.89 -10.77
N GLN A 491 11.58 19.37 -9.58
CA GLN A 491 12.95 19.20 -9.11
C GLN A 491 13.68 18.04 -9.81
N LEU A 492 12.99 16.99 -10.24
CA LEU A 492 13.60 15.86 -10.94
C LEU A 492 13.60 16.03 -12.46
N ASN A 493 12.81 16.95 -13.01
CA ASN A 493 12.75 17.22 -14.44
C ASN A 493 14.14 17.60 -14.99
N GLY A 494 14.54 16.94 -16.08
CA GLY A 494 15.87 17.09 -16.68
C GLY A 494 17.02 16.46 -15.89
N ARG A 495 16.79 15.98 -14.66
CA ARG A 495 17.78 15.28 -13.81
C ARG A 495 17.53 13.78 -13.76
N CYS A 496 16.29 13.33 -13.90
CA CYS A 496 15.91 11.93 -13.94
C CYS A 496 15.01 11.65 -15.14
N GLU A 497 15.01 10.39 -15.60
CA GLU A 497 13.97 9.87 -16.46
C GLU A 497 12.76 9.53 -15.59
N LEU A 498 11.60 10.11 -15.89
CA LEU A 498 10.39 10.08 -15.07
C LEU A 498 9.25 9.38 -15.82
N PRO A 499 9.29 8.04 -15.99
CA PRO A 499 8.08 7.27 -16.32
C PRO A 499 7.09 7.36 -15.15
N LEU A 500 5.90 7.87 -15.44
CA LEU A 500 4.80 8.04 -14.52
C LEU A 500 3.64 7.15 -14.98
N ASN A 501 2.97 6.47 -14.05
CA ASN A 501 1.68 5.88 -14.36
C ASN A 501 0.72 6.99 -14.79
N PHE A 502 0.04 6.82 -15.92
CA PHE A 502 -0.91 7.81 -16.44
C PHE A 502 -1.99 8.16 -15.41
N GLY A 503 -2.39 7.20 -14.57
CA GLY A 503 -3.31 7.37 -13.45
C GLY A 503 -2.93 8.48 -12.47
N TRP A 504 -1.64 8.67 -12.22
CA TRP A 504 -1.17 9.72 -11.31
C TRP A 504 -1.35 11.11 -11.90
N MET A 505 -1.10 11.25 -13.21
CA MET A 505 -1.31 12.52 -13.91
C MET A 505 -2.81 12.82 -14.08
N MET A 506 -3.63 11.79 -14.35
CA MET A 506 -5.10 11.93 -14.32
C MET A 506 -5.58 12.45 -12.97
N HIS A 507 -5.12 11.85 -11.88
CA HIS A 507 -5.48 12.25 -10.53
C HIS A 507 -5.13 13.71 -10.26
N LEU A 508 -3.88 14.09 -10.53
CA LEU A 508 -3.40 15.45 -10.34
C LEU A 508 -4.20 16.45 -11.16
N LEU A 509 -4.35 16.22 -12.48
CA LEU A 509 -4.99 17.20 -13.36
C LEU A 509 -6.50 17.29 -13.16
N ALA A 510 -7.18 16.19 -12.82
CA ALA A 510 -8.61 16.20 -12.52
C ALA A 510 -8.91 16.99 -11.23
N ASP A 511 -8.07 16.87 -10.20
CA ASP A 511 -8.20 17.66 -8.96
C ASP A 511 -7.91 19.15 -9.17
N LEU A 512 -7.11 19.46 -10.19
CA LEU A 512 -6.82 20.84 -10.57
C LEU A 512 -7.85 21.42 -11.53
N ALA A 513 -8.85 20.66 -11.99
CA ALA A 513 -9.81 21.10 -12.99
C ALA A 513 -10.72 22.24 -12.49
N PRO A 514 -11.19 23.13 -13.38
CA PRO A 514 -12.26 24.06 -13.06
C PRO A 514 -13.55 23.34 -12.65
N ALA A 515 -14.29 23.91 -11.69
CA ALA A 515 -15.49 23.27 -11.12
C ALA A 515 -16.58 23.04 -12.19
N ASP A 516 -16.76 24.01 -13.09
CA ASP A 516 -17.69 23.95 -14.21
C ASP A 516 -17.35 22.83 -15.20
N GLN A 517 -16.07 22.55 -15.46
CA GLN A 517 -15.65 21.42 -16.31
C GLN A 517 -16.03 20.07 -15.68
N LEU A 518 -15.78 19.88 -14.38
CA LEU A 518 -16.15 18.65 -13.68
C LEU A 518 -17.68 18.46 -13.66
N GLN A 519 -18.44 19.53 -13.42
CA GLN A 519 -19.90 19.51 -13.45
C GLN A 519 -20.45 19.20 -14.85
N ALA A 520 -19.86 19.78 -15.90
CA ALA A 520 -20.23 19.49 -17.29
C ALA A 520 -19.93 18.02 -17.67
N ALA A 521 -18.79 17.48 -17.23
CA ALA A 521 -18.45 16.08 -17.42
C ALA A 521 -19.43 15.16 -16.66
N LEU A 522 -19.81 15.51 -15.43
CA LEU A 522 -20.77 14.74 -14.65
C LEU A 522 -22.15 14.72 -15.32
N ALA A 523 -22.62 15.88 -15.78
CA ALA A 523 -23.92 16.01 -16.45
C ALA A 523 -23.98 15.24 -17.78
N SER A 524 -22.87 15.16 -18.52
CA SER A 524 -22.82 14.50 -19.84
C SER A 524 -22.51 13.01 -19.79
N LYS A 525 -21.77 12.52 -18.78
CA LYS A 525 -21.27 11.13 -18.74
C LYS A 525 -21.92 10.25 -17.69
N ALA A 526 -22.59 10.82 -16.69
CA ALA A 526 -23.32 10.03 -15.71
C ALA A 526 -24.50 9.30 -16.36
N SER A 527 -24.75 8.05 -15.99
CA SER A 527 -25.92 7.30 -16.42
C SER A 527 -26.32 6.25 -15.38
N GLU A 528 -27.50 5.65 -15.55
CA GLU A 528 -28.00 4.60 -14.64
C GLU A 528 -27.27 3.25 -14.80
N SER A 529 -26.43 3.11 -15.84
CA SER A 529 -25.57 1.93 -16.02
C SER A 529 -24.56 1.81 -14.86
N GLU A 530 -24.08 0.60 -14.59
CA GLU A 530 -23.08 0.37 -13.53
C GLU A 530 -21.79 1.16 -13.79
N THR A 531 -21.32 1.19 -15.04
CA THR A 531 -20.18 2.02 -15.45
C THR A 531 -20.49 3.50 -15.26
N GLY A 532 -21.69 3.96 -15.66
CA GLY A 532 -22.13 5.35 -15.47
C GLY A 532 -22.17 5.79 -14.00
N LYS A 533 -22.60 4.91 -13.10
CA LYS A 533 -22.56 5.16 -11.65
C LYS A 533 -21.14 5.28 -11.11
N LYS A 534 -20.21 4.44 -11.59
CA LYS A 534 -18.79 4.52 -11.21
C LYS A 534 -18.13 5.80 -11.71
N VAL A 535 -18.44 6.21 -12.95
CA VAL A 535 -18.02 7.50 -13.52
C VAL A 535 -18.56 8.66 -12.70
N ALA A 536 -19.86 8.65 -12.39
CA ALA A 536 -20.49 9.68 -11.57
C ALA A 536 -19.85 9.75 -10.17
N LYS A 537 -19.57 8.61 -9.55
CA LYS A 537 -18.85 8.56 -8.27
C LYS A 537 -17.46 9.19 -8.40
N TYR A 538 -16.68 8.79 -9.40
CA TYR A 538 -15.34 9.33 -9.64
C TYR A 538 -15.35 10.85 -9.75
N LEU A 539 -16.24 11.42 -10.58
CA LEU A 539 -16.33 12.87 -10.79
C LEU A 539 -16.78 13.61 -9.53
N ASN A 540 -17.73 13.06 -8.77
CA ASN A 540 -18.13 13.63 -7.48
C ASN A 540 -16.97 13.63 -6.46
N ASP A 541 -16.18 12.55 -6.40
CA ASP A 541 -15.00 12.51 -5.52
C ASP A 541 -13.99 13.62 -5.88
N ARG A 542 -13.82 13.93 -7.19
CA ARG A 542 -12.94 15.02 -7.66
C ARG A 542 -13.47 16.40 -7.30
N ILE A 543 -14.79 16.62 -7.43
CA ILE A 543 -15.45 17.88 -7.02
C ILE A 543 -15.24 18.11 -5.52
N GLU A 544 -15.38 17.07 -4.68
CA GLU A 544 -15.12 17.18 -3.24
C GLU A 544 -13.63 17.46 -2.93
N ALA A 545 -12.72 16.84 -3.69
CA ALA A 545 -11.29 17.06 -3.54
C ALA A 545 -10.89 18.51 -3.88
N GLN A 546 -11.49 19.10 -4.92
CA GLN A 546 -11.23 20.49 -5.32
C GLN A 546 -11.55 21.48 -4.19
N GLU A 547 -12.67 21.29 -3.49
CA GLU A 547 -13.05 22.16 -2.37
C GLU A 547 -11.99 22.13 -1.24
N LYS A 548 -11.36 20.97 -1.01
CA LYS A 548 -10.27 20.82 -0.03
C LYS A 548 -8.97 21.51 -0.48
N LEU A 549 -8.81 21.75 -1.78
CA LEU A 549 -7.62 22.35 -2.38
C LEU A 549 -7.80 23.84 -2.71
N LYS A 550 -8.97 24.44 -2.49
CA LYS A 550 -9.34 25.78 -3.00
C LYS A 550 -8.30 26.88 -2.73
N ASP A 551 -7.63 26.84 -1.58
CA ASP A 551 -6.65 27.85 -1.17
C ASP A 551 -5.30 27.66 -1.89
N GLU A 552 -4.94 26.42 -2.23
CA GLU A 552 -3.70 26.05 -2.93
C GLU A 552 -3.89 25.95 -4.46
N LEU A 553 -5.15 25.80 -4.91
CA LEU A 553 -5.52 25.55 -6.30
C LEU A 553 -4.92 26.56 -7.30
N PRO A 554 -4.89 27.89 -7.04
CA PRO A 554 -4.28 28.83 -7.96
C PRO A 554 -2.78 28.60 -8.19
N ASP A 555 -2.03 28.26 -7.13
CA ASP A 555 -0.60 27.97 -7.22
C ASP A 555 -0.34 26.64 -7.92
N LEU A 556 -1.08 25.59 -7.53
CA LEU A 556 -0.94 24.26 -8.12
C LEU A 556 -1.27 24.27 -9.62
N ARG A 557 -2.32 24.98 -10.03
CA ARG A 557 -2.66 25.18 -11.46
C ARG A 557 -1.55 25.92 -12.19
N ARG A 558 -0.97 26.97 -11.59
CA ARG A 558 0.15 27.72 -12.17
C ARG A 558 1.34 26.80 -12.47
N ARG A 559 1.73 26.01 -11.48
CA ARG A 559 2.86 25.10 -11.53
C ARG A 559 2.65 23.96 -12.51
N ALA A 560 1.48 23.32 -12.49
CA ALA A 560 1.11 22.29 -13.45
C ALA A 560 1.05 22.81 -14.90
N ALA A 561 0.47 24.01 -15.11
CA ALA A 561 0.43 24.64 -16.43
C ALA A 561 1.84 24.96 -16.95
N ALA A 562 2.73 25.48 -16.10
CA ALA A 562 4.12 25.75 -16.48
C ALA A 562 4.86 24.46 -16.86
N LEU A 563 4.66 23.37 -16.11
CA LEU A 563 5.27 22.07 -16.39
C LEU A 563 4.82 21.48 -17.73
N LEU A 564 3.52 21.55 -18.04
CA LEU A 564 2.95 21.00 -19.28
C LEU A 564 3.24 21.86 -20.51
N THR A 565 3.16 23.18 -20.37
CA THR A 565 3.23 24.12 -21.50
C THR A 565 4.62 24.70 -21.73
N GLY A 566 5.55 24.54 -20.78
CA GLY A 566 6.90 25.10 -20.84
C GLY A 566 6.96 26.62 -20.73
N ARG A 567 5.86 27.27 -20.31
CA ARG A 567 5.74 28.72 -20.19
C ARG A 567 5.72 29.11 -18.72
N ALA A 568 6.76 29.79 -18.24
CA ALA A 568 6.76 30.33 -16.88
C ALA A 568 5.81 31.54 -16.73
N ASP A 569 5.50 32.22 -17.84
CA ASP A 569 4.50 33.30 -17.98
C ASP A 569 3.06 32.78 -18.20
N ALA A 570 2.82 31.49 -17.96
CA ALA A 570 1.65 30.73 -18.42
C ALA A 570 0.27 31.19 -17.95
N LEU A 571 0.17 32.12 -17.00
CA LEU A 571 -1.14 32.53 -16.45
C LEU A 571 -1.53 33.98 -16.74
N ASP A 572 -0.60 34.83 -17.21
CA ASP A 572 -0.95 36.21 -17.59
C ASP A 572 -1.47 36.27 -19.04
N LYS A 573 -1.46 35.12 -19.72
CA LYS A 573 -1.76 34.94 -21.14
C LYS A 573 -2.93 33.96 -21.33
N PRO A 574 -4.12 34.43 -21.74
CA PRO A 574 -5.31 33.61 -21.91
C PRO A 574 -5.10 32.35 -22.75
N GLU A 575 -4.23 32.41 -23.76
CA GLU A 575 -3.94 31.29 -24.67
C GLU A 575 -3.24 30.11 -23.98
N THR A 576 -2.44 30.36 -22.95
CA THR A 576 -1.70 29.29 -22.26
C THR A 576 -2.60 28.57 -21.25
N LEU A 577 -3.45 29.34 -20.56
CA LEU A 577 -4.48 28.79 -19.68
C LEU A 577 -5.50 27.96 -20.47
N ALA A 578 -5.94 28.44 -21.64
CA ALA A 578 -6.84 27.69 -22.52
C ALA A 578 -6.23 26.35 -22.98
N ALA A 579 -4.93 26.32 -23.30
CA ALA A 579 -4.24 25.08 -23.67
C ALA A 579 -4.14 24.09 -22.50
N PHE A 580 -3.88 24.59 -21.29
CA PHE A 580 -3.89 23.78 -20.08
C PHE A 580 -5.28 23.21 -19.77
N ASP A 581 -6.33 24.05 -19.85
CA ASP A 581 -7.71 23.63 -19.58
C ASP A 581 -8.24 22.63 -20.62
N ALA A 582 -7.83 22.76 -21.88
CA ALA A 582 -8.09 21.74 -22.90
C ALA A 582 -7.44 20.40 -22.54
N ALA A 583 -6.19 20.42 -22.08
CA ALA A 583 -5.50 19.20 -21.63
C ALA A 583 -6.22 18.56 -20.44
N VAL A 584 -6.60 19.35 -19.43
CA VAL A 584 -7.36 18.88 -18.27
C VAL A 584 -8.65 18.18 -18.71
N THR A 585 -9.38 18.76 -19.66
CA THR A 585 -10.60 18.15 -20.23
C THR A 585 -10.30 16.78 -20.85
N THR A 586 -9.22 16.65 -21.64
CA THR A 586 -8.79 15.36 -22.19
C THR A 586 -8.47 14.34 -21.10
N PHE A 587 -7.81 14.73 -20.01
CA PHE A 587 -7.50 13.81 -18.90
C PHE A 587 -8.75 13.37 -18.14
N ILE A 588 -9.73 14.25 -17.95
CA ILE A 588 -11.05 13.88 -17.38
C ILE A 588 -11.74 12.86 -18.29
N ASP A 589 -11.75 13.10 -19.59
CA ASP A 589 -12.33 12.18 -20.58
C ASP A 589 -11.67 10.80 -20.52
N VAL A 590 -10.34 10.74 -20.55
CA VAL A 590 -9.60 9.46 -20.49
C VAL A 590 -9.80 8.78 -19.14
N ALA A 591 -9.84 9.52 -18.03
CA ALA A 591 -10.16 8.94 -16.72
C ALA A 591 -11.55 8.28 -16.72
N CYS A 592 -12.55 8.94 -17.30
CA CYS A 592 -13.88 8.35 -17.45
C CYS A 592 -13.87 7.10 -18.34
N LEU A 593 -13.12 7.10 -19.44
CA LEU A 593 -12.95 5.93 -20.30
C LEU A 593 -12.27 4.76 -19.58
N SER A 594 -11.27 5.03 -18.74
CA SER A 594 -10.51 4.03 -17.99
C SER A 594 -11.35 3.24 -16.97
N ILE A 595 -12.51 3.77 -16.59
CA ILE A 595 -13.46 3.11 -15.67
C ILE A 595 -14.21 1.97 -16.38
N ASP A 596 -14.36 2.04 -17.71
CA ASP A 596 -14.95 0.97 -18.50
C ASP A 596 -13.93 -0.16 -18.69
N PRO A 597 -14.19 -1.38 -18.17
CA PRO A 597 -13.28 -2.51 -18.32
C PRO A 597 -13.10 -2.98 -19.77
N ALA A 598 -13.96 -2.57 -20.70
CA ALA A 598 -13.82 -2.88 -22.13
C ALA A 598 -12.83 -1.94 -22.85
N THR A 599 -12.52 -0.78 -22.25
CA THR A 599 -11.59 0.19 -22.84
C THR A 599 -10.17 -0.37 -22.91
N ARG A 600 -9.58 -0.29 -24.10
CA ARG A 600 -8.19 -0.72 -24.36
C ARG A 600 -7.20 0.42 -24.16
N ALA A 601 -5.98 0.10 -23.70
CA ALA A 601 -4.91 1.10 -23.55
C ALA A 601 -4.62 1.87 -24.83
N ALA A 602 -4.62 1.20 -25.98
CA ALA A 602 -4.37 1.85 -27.27
C ALA A 602 -5.42 2.94 -27.61
N ALA A 603 -6.68 2.75 -27.22
CA ALA A 603 -7.73 3.76 -27.42
C ALA A 603 -7.49 5.00 -26.54
N MET A 604 -7.02 4.80 -25.30
CA MET A 604 -6.63 5.90 -24.41
C MET A 604 -5.41 6.66 -24.95
N VAL A 605 -4.37 5.96 -25.41
CA VAL A 605 -3.19 6.60 -26.02
C VAL A 605 -3.57 7.42 -27.25
N LYS A 606 -4.39 6.85 -28.14
CA LYS A 606 -4.92 7.56 -29.31
C LYS A 606 -5.65 8.83 -28.89
N ARG A 607 -6.53 8.75 -27.90
CA ARG A 607 -7.27 9.90 -27.37
C ARG A 607 -6.36 11.01 -26.83
N ILE A 608 -5.28 10.64 -26.12
CA ILE A 608 -4.29 11.59 -25.60
C ILE A 608 -3.55 12.31 -26.73
N LEU A 609 -3.24 11.60 -27.82
CA LEU A 609 -2.52 12.16 -28.97
C LEU A 609 -3.40 13.01 -29.90
N GLU A 610 -4.71 12.71 -29.98
CA GLU A 610 -5.66 13.42 -30.87
C GLU A 610 -6.25 14.68 -30.23
N GLY A 611 -6.45 14.71 -28.91
CA GLY A 611 -6.80 15.92 -28.17
C GLY A 611 -8.18 16.57 -28.44
N GLU A 612 -9.06 16.00 -29.26
CA GLU A 612 -10.40 16.58 -29.48
C GLU A 612 -11.39 16.21 -28.35
N PRO A 613 -12.39 17.04 -27.99
CA PRO A 613 -13.49 16.64 -27.12
C PRO A 613 -14.39 15.60 -27.80
N ALA A 614 -15.10 14.79 -27.02
CA ALA A 614 -16.13 13.91 -27.59
C ALA A 614 -17.27 14.82 -28.03
N ALA A 615 -17.62 14.76 -29.32
CA ALA A 615 -18.79 15.46 -29.85
C ALA A 615 -20.09 14.96 -29.21
#